data_AF-A0ABD2VSY3-F1
#
_entry.id   AF-A0ABD2VSY3-F1
#
_cell.length_a   1.000
_cell.length_b   1.000
_cell.length_c   1.000
_cell.angle_alpha   90.00
_cell.angle_beta   90.00
_cell.angle_gamma   90.00
#
_symmetry.space_group_name_H-M   'P 1'
#
loop_
_entity.id
_entity.type
_entity.pdbx_description
1 polymer ?
#
loop_
_entity_poly.entity_id
_entity_poly.type
_entity_poly.pdbx_seq_one_letter_code
_entity_poly.pdbx_strand_id
1 'polypeptide(L)'
;MSQNLSKRFYRSDSTQDPWVNTDTQDSSQSNFKWCFEVSWEAANKVGGIYTVIRSKASISTDDMGDQYCLLGPYDENSAKTEVEEIDFPVNSPFNVAVELLRKKGIKVGYLLYDNN
;
A
#
# COMPACT_ATOMS: atom_id res chain seq x y z
N MET A 1 27.51 -4.99 -34.84
CA MET A 1 26.96 -3.80 -34.16
C MET A 1 26.37 -4.24 -32.84
N SER A 2 26.90 -3.67 -31.75
CA SER A 2 26.37 -3.68 -30.38
C SER A 2 24.92 -3.10 -30.40
N GLN A 3 23.95 -3.49 -29.57
CA GLN A 3 23.98 -3.47 -28.11
C GLN A 3 22.96 -4.47 -27.53
N ASN A 4 23.43 -5.22 -26.54
CA ASN A 4 22.67 -6.12 -25.69
C ASN A 4 22.10 -5.27 -24.53
N LEU A 5 20.82 -4.91 -24.57
CA LEU A 5 20.18 -3.98 -23.63
C LEU A 5 19.00 -4.63 -22.90
N SER A 6 19.30 -5.64 -22.08
CA SER A 6 18.38 -6.10 -21.04
C SER A 6 19.11 -6.83 -19.91
N LYS A 7 20.31 -6.38 -19.55
CA LYS A 7 20.81 -6.59 -18.19
C LYS A 7 20.08 -5.63 -17.25
N ARG A 8 18.84 -5.98 -16.91
CA ARG A 8 18.24 -5.49 -15.67
C ARG A 8 19.21 -5.89 -14.55
N PHE A 9 19.63 -4.91 -13.76
CA PHE A 9 20.58 -5.06 -12.65
C PHE A 9 19.99 -5.91 -11.51
N TYR A 10 19.67 -7.18 -11.77
CA TYR A 10 19.58 -8.18 -10.72
C TYR A 10 21.01 -8.69 -10.46
N ARG A 11 21.42 -8.72 -9.19
CA ARG A 11 22.68 -9.35 -8.76
C ARG A 11 22.73 -10.78 -9.31
N SER A 12 23.73 -11.04 -10.16
CA SER A 12 23.94 -12.30 -10.89
C SER A 12 24.12 -13.55 -10.01
N ASP A 13 24.33 -13.39 -8.70
CA ASP A 13 24.63 -14.48 -7.75
C ASP A 13 23.54 -14.73 -6.71
N SER A 14 22.31 -14.28 -6.97
CA SER A 14 21.17 -14.64 -6.11
C SER A 14 20.56 -15.92 -6.66
N THR A 15 21.06 -17.10 -6.25
CA THR A 15 20.40 -18.39 -6.53
C THR A 15 19.06 -18.56 -5.79
N GLN A 16 18.56 -17.50 -5.17
CA GLN A 16 17.21 -17.37 -4.66
C GLN A 16 16.58 -16.19 -5.36
N ASP A 17 15.64 -16.48 -6.26
CA ASP A 17 14.70 -15.48 -6.71
C ASP A 17 13.79 -15.19 -5.49
N PRO A 18 13.80 -13.97 -4.92
CA PRO A 18 13.04 -13.67 -3.69
C PRO A 18 11.54 -13.91 -3.86
N TRP A 19 11.07 -13.92 -5.10
CA TRP A 19 9.69 -14.12 -5.50
C TRP A 19 9.34 -15.60 -5.78
N VAL A 20 10.34 -16.49 -5.89
CA VAL A 20 10.12 -17.93 -6.15
C VAL A 20 9.56 -18.69 -4.94
N ASN A 21 9.68 -18.13 -3.74
CA ASN A 21 9.18 -18.77 -2.52
C ASN A 21 7.83 -18.26 -2.03
N THR A 22 7.20 -17.30 -2.73
CA THR A 22 5.88 -16.80 -2.31
C THR A 22 4.75 -17.78 -2.65
N ASP A 23 4.96 -18.67 -3.63
CA ASP A 23 3.92 -19.59 -4.11
C ASP A 23 4.23 -21.07 -3.84
N THR A 24 5.08 -21.40 -2.87
CA THR A 24 5.12 -22.77 -2.36
C THR A 24 3.96 -22.98 -1.41
N GLN A 25 2.86 -23.43 -2.01
CA GLN A 25 1.61 -23.85 -1.40
C GLN A 25 1.80 -24.65 -0.10
N ASP A 26 1.55 -24.01 1.05
CA ASP A 26 1.02 -24.70 2.23
C ASP A 26 -0.45 -24.34 2.37
N SER A 27 -1.29 -25.23 1.86
CA SER A 27 -2.73 -25.11 1.65
C SER A 27 -3.55 -25.27 2.94
N SER A 28 -3.07 -24.75 4.08
CA SER A 28 -3.77 -24.91 5.36
C SER A 28 -3.66 -23.78 6.39
N GLN A 29 -3.13 -22.60 6.03
CA GLN A 29 -3.35 -21.35 6.79
C GLN A 29 -3.58 -20.19 5.83
N SER A 30 -4.82 -19.73 5.72
CA SER A 30 -5.16 -18.41 5.19
C SER A 30 -4.47 -17.35 6.08
N ASN A 31 -3.23 -17.03 5.74
CA ASN A 31 -2.41 -16.10 6.50
C ASN A 31 -3.02 -14.70 6.30
N PHE A 32 -3.76 -14.21 7.30
CA PHE A 32 -4.27 -12.84 7.34
C PHE A 32 -3.10 -11.86 7.52
N LYS A 33 -2.30 -11.68 6.47
CA LYS A 33 -1.14 -10.79 6.45
C LYS A 33 -1.58 -9.39 6.03
N TRP A 34 -1.62 -8.48 6.99
CA TRP A 34 -1.83 -7.06 6.74
C TRP A 34 -0.49 -6.36 6.49
N CYS A 35 -0.44 -5.47 5.50
CA CYS A 35 0.70 -4.58 5.25
C CYS A 35 0.29 -3.13 5.44
N PHE A 36 1.03 -2.43 6.29
CA PHE A 36 0.86 -1.00 6.54
C PHE A 36 2.10 -0.27 6.03
N GLU A 37 1.95 0.46 4.93
CA GLU A 37 2.97 1.38 4.44
C GLU A 37 2.70 2.77 5.03
N VAL A 38 3.67 3.34 5.74
CA VAL A 38 3.48 4.62 6.46
C VAL A 38 4.48 5.64 5.94
N SER A 39 4.01 6.81 5.54
CA SER A 39 4.87 7.88 5.04
C SER A 39 4.28 9.26 5.29
N TRP A 40 5.14 10.25 5.46
CA TRP A 40 4.74 11.66 5.48
C TRP A 40 4.09 12.09 4.16
N GLU A 41 4.53 11.49 3.05
CA GLU A 41 4.08 11.83 1.70
C GLU A 41 2.95 10.93 1.18
N ALA A 42 2.39 10.07 2.03
CA ALA A 42 1.19 9.32 1.71
C ALA A 42 0.00 10.27 1.54
N ALA A 43 -0.51 10.38 0.31
CA ALA A 43 -1.52 11.34 -0.11
C ALA A 43 -1.22 12.81 0.22
N ASN A 44 0.06 13.14 0.35
CA ASN A 44 0.52 14.48 0.65
C ASN A 44 1.76 14.75 -0.21
N LYS A 45 1.57 15.46 -1.32
CA LYS A 45 2.64 15.66 -2.30
C LYS A 45 3.63 16.72 -1.83
N VAL A 46 4.73 16.27 -1.22
CA VAL A 46 5.83 17.15 -0.76
C VAL A 46 7.07 17.03 -1.67
N GLY A 47 7.40 15.82 -2.12
CA GLY A 47 8.65 15.56 -2.82
C GLY A 47 8.61 14.26 -3.64
N GLY A 48 9.77 13.61 -3.74
CA GLY A 48 9.94 12.42 -4.57
C GLY A 48 9.29 11.16 -3.99
N ILE A 49 9.08 11.10 -2.68
CA ILE A 49 8.53 9.90 -2.03
C ILE A 49 7.06 9.71 -2.43
N TYR A 50 6.30 10.79 -2.58
CA TYR A 50 4.94 10.73 -3.14
C TYR A 50 4.93 9.98 -4.48
N THR A 51 5.86 10.28 -5.38
CA THR A 51 5.95 9.62 -6.69
C THR A 51 6.32 8.14 -6.57
N VAL A 52 7.23 7.80 -5.65
CA VAL A 52 7.59 6.40 -5.37
C VAL A 52 6.37 5.62 -4.88
N ILE A 53 5.69 6.13 -3.86
CA ILE A 53 4.49 5.49 -3.30
C ILE A 53 3.40 5.36 -4.36
N ARG A 54 3.11 6.43 -5.10
CA ARG A 54 2.08 6.44 -6.15
C ARG A 54 2.36 5.43 -7.25
N SER A 55 3.61 5.33 -7.71
CA SER A 55 4.00 4.37 -8.75
C SER A 55 4.01 2.92 -8.28
N LYS A 56 4.19 2.68 -6.97
CA LYS A 56 4.15 1.34 -6.37
C LYS A 56 2.74 0.93 -5.91
N ALA A 57 1.86 1.88 -5.61
CA ALA A 57 0.54 1.60 -5.04
C ALA A 57 -0.24 0.58 -5.87
N SER A 58 -0.29 0.73 -7.20
CA SER A 58 -0.97 -0.20 -8.11
C SER A 58 -0.43 -1.64 -7.99
N ILE A 59 0.89 -1.84 -8.03
CA ILE A 59 1.45 -3.20 -7.92
C ILE A 59 1.28 -3.77 -6.51
N SER A 60 1.35 -2.94 -5.46
CA SER A 60 1.06 -3.38 -4.08
C SER A 60 -0.39 -3.83 -3.92
N THR A 61 -1.35 -3.10 -4.52
CA THR A 61 -2.77 -3.47 -4.48
C THR A 61 -3.08 -4.69 -5.34
N ASP A 62 -2.36 -4.90 -6.45
CA ASP A 62 -2.52 -6.10 -7.28
C ASP A 62 -2.06 -7.38 -6.54
N ASP A 63 -0.98 -7.27 -5.76
CA ASP A 63 -0.41 -8.39 -4.99
C ASP A 63 -1.18 -8.67 -3.69
N MET A 64 -1.59 -7.62 -2.98
CA MET A 64 -2.12 -7.72 -1.61
C MET A 64 -3.62 -7.39 -1.48
N GLY A 65 -4.22 -6.79 -2.50
CA GLY A 65 -5.61 -6.33 -2.49
C GLY A 65 -5.94 -5.49 -1.26
N ASP A 66 -7.08 -5.80 -0.64
CA ASP A 66 -7.60 -5.13 0.55
C ASP A 66 -6.69 -5.25 1.79
N GLN A 67 -5.64 -6.09 1.75
CA GLN A 67 -4.72 -6.28 2.87
C GLN A 67 -3.59 -5.24 2.93
N TYR A 68 -3.45 -4.40 1.90
CA TYR A 68 -2.49 -3.29 1.85
C TYR A 68 -3.14 -1.98 2.29
N CYS A 69 -2.49 -1.27 3.22
CA CYS A 69 -2.97 -0.01 3.76
C CYS A 69 -1.87 1.03 3.74
N LEU A 70 -2.17 2.19 3.17
CA LEU A 70 -1.28 3.34 3.17
C LEU A 70 -1.73 4.35 4.23
N LEU A 71 -0.82 4.76 5.12
CA LEU A 71 -1.10 5.72 6.20
C LEU A 71 -0.19 6.95 6.09
N GLY A 72 -0.79 8.12 6.30
CA GLY A 72 -0.11 9.40 6.26
C GLY A 72 -0.73 10.43 7.19
N PRO A 73 -0.05 11.56 7.42
CA PRO A 73 -0.63 12.69 8.13
C PRO A 73 -1.82 13.26 7.35
N TYR A 74 -2.85 13.69 8.07
CA TYR A 74 -3.99 14.35 7.46
C TYR A 74 -3.67 15.81 7.17
N ASP A 75 -3.55 16.15 5.88
CA ASP A 75 -3.52 17.53 5.39
C ASP A 75 -4.82 17.82 4.63
N GLU A 76 -5.56 18.85 5.05
CA GLU A 76 -6.90 19.11 4.51
C GLU A 76 -6.89 19.47 3.02
N ASN A 77 -5.86 20.17 2.56
CA ASN A 77 -5.75 20.58 1.15
C ASN A 77 -5.48 19.38 0.25
N SER A 78 -4.51 18.56 0.64
CA SER A 78 -4.12 17.36 -0.11
C SER A 78 -5.21 16.28 -0.03
N ALA A 79 -5.84 16.12 1.14
CA ALA A 79 -6.88 15.11 1.32
C ALA A 79 -8.08 15.34 0.40
N LYS A 80 -8.53 16.58 0.21
CA LYS A 80 -9.67 16.89 -0.67
C LYS A 80 -9.46 16.48 -2.13
N THR A 81 -8.21 16.36 -2.58
CA THR A 81 -7.87 16.05 -3.97
C THR A 81 -7.38 14.62 -4.16
N GLU A 82 -6.72 14.05 -3.16
CA GLU A 82 -6.05 12.74 -3.24
C GLU A 82 -6.82 11.61 -2.55
N VAL A 83 -7.81 11.95 -1.70
CA VAL A 83 -8.50 11.01 -0.82
C VAL A 83 -10.00 11.01 -1.12
N GLU A 84 -10.56 9.82 -1.36
CA GLU A 84 -12.00 9.63 -1.36
C GLU A 84 -12.51 9.17 0.00
N GLU A 85 -13.51 9.86 0.55
CA GLU A 85 -14.20 9.48 1.79
C GLU A 85 -15.32 8.43 1.49
N ILE A 86 -15.21 7.20 2.04
CA ILE A 86 -15.94 5.94 1.99
C ILE A 86 -16.00 5.26 3.38
N ASP A 87 -17.18 4.91 3.87
CA ASP A 87 -17.26 4.21 5.15
C ASP A 87 -16.80 2.73 5.06
N PHE A 88 -16.05 2.27 6.07
CA PHE A 88 -15.70 0.86 6.17
C PHE A 88 -16.95 0.00 6.43
N PRO A 89 -17.01 -1.23 5.87
CA PRO A 89 -18.04 -2.18 6.23
C PRO A 89 -18.12 -2.35 7.75
N VAL A 90 -19.34 -2.35 8.30
CA VAL A 90 -19.60 -2.34 9.76
C VAL A 90 -18.86 -3.47 10.50
N ASN A 91 -18.63 -4.59 9.83
CA ASN A 91 -17.96 -5.76 10.40
C ASN A 91 -16.45 -5.87 10.06
N SER A 92 -15.83 -4.81 9.53
CA SER A 92 -14.40 -4.79 9.22
C SER A 92 -13.55 -4.44 10.45
N PRO A 93 -12.38 -5.08 10.66
CA PRO A 93 -11.42 -4.68 11.69
C PRO A 93 -11.03 -3.19 11.62
N PHE A 94 -11.02 -2.60 10.42
CA PHE A 94 -10.75 -1.17 10.25
C PHE A 94 -11.85 -0.29 10.80
N ASN A 95 -13.12 -0.67 10.64
CA ASN A 95 -14.24 0.09 11.18
C ASN A 95 -14.11 0.19 12.71
N VAL A 96 -13.87 -0.95 13.37
CA VAL A 96 -13.66 -1.02 14.82
C VAL A 96 -12.46 -0.16 15.25
N ALA A 97 -11.32 -0.27 14.56
CA ALA A 97 -10.13 0.51 14.89
C ALA A 97 -10.37 2.02 14.73
N VAL A 98 -11.00 2.43 13.64
CA VAL A 98 -11.30 3.83 13.34
C VAL A 98 -12.32 4.40 14.32
N GLU A 99 -13.35 3.65 14.69
CA GLU A 99 -14.29 4.07 15.73
C GLU A 99 -13.60 4.30 17.08
N LEU A 100 -12.68 3.41 17.48
CA LEU A 100 -11.92 3.58 18.71
C LEU A 100 -11.02 4.82 18.66
N LEU A 101 -10.42 5.12 17.52
CA LEU A 101 -9.62 6.34 17.32
C LEU A 101 -10.50 7.60 17.36
N ARG A 102 -11.66 7.57 16.69
CA ARG A 102 -12.64 8.67 16.70
C ARG A 102 -13.19 8.93 18.10
N LYS A 103 -13.47 7.87 18.88
CA LYS A 103 -13.86 7.98 20.31
C LYS A 103 -12.80 8.66 21.18
N LYS A 104 -11.52 8.57 20.79
CA LYS A 104 -10.41 9.27 21.43
C LYS A 104 -10.20 10.70 20.90
N GLY A 105 -11.05 11.18 19.98
CA GLY A 105 -10.94 12.50 19.37
C GLY A 105 -9.98 12.58 18.19
N ILE A 106 -9.54 11.44 17.63
CA ILE A 106 -8.62 11.40 16.49
C ILE A 106 -9.43 11.29 15.20
N LYS A 107 -9.28 12.27 14.29
CA LYS A 107 -9.87 12.22 12.95
C LYS A 107 -9.05 11.28 12.07
N VAL A 108 -9.73 10.32 11.43
CA VAL A 108 -9.12 9.38 10.48
C VAL A 108 -9.95 9.39 9.20
N GLY A 109 -9.32 9.77 8.10
CA GLY A 109 -9.77 9.54 6.73
C GLY A 109 -8.97 8.41 6.11
N TYR A 110 -9.43 7.84 5.00
CA TYR A 110 -8.83 6.66 4.36
C TYR A 110 -8.70 6.91 2.87
N LEU A 111 -7.64 6.36 2.27
CA LEU A 111 -7.34 6.49 0.86
C LEU A 111 -7.86 5.26 0.12
N LEU A 112 -8.78 5.47 -0.82
CA LEU A 112 -8.91 4.56 -1.94
C LEU A 112 -8.00 5.08 -3.06
N TYR A 113 -7.05 4.24 -3.48
CA TYR A 113 -6.37 4.48 -4.73
C TYR A 113 -7.29 3.96 -5.84
N ASP A 114 -7.97 4.86 -6.56
CA ASP A 114 -8.69 4.47 -7.77
C ASP A 114 -7.67 4.17 -8.87
N ASN A 115 -7.64 2.91 -9.30
CA ASN A 115 -6.83 2.44 -10.43
C ASN A 115 -7.53 2.87 -11.72
N ASN A 116 -7.45 4.16 -12.06
CA ASN A 116 -7.90 4.65 -13.37
C ASN A 116 -6.77 4.56 -14.41
#